data_AF-A0A450V4J1-F1
#
_entry.id   AF-A0A450V4J1-F1
#
_cell.length_a   1.000
_cell.length_b   1.000
_cell.length_c   1.000
_cell.angle_alpha   90.00
_cell.angle_beta   90.00
_cell.angle_gamma   90.00
#
_symmetry.space_group_name_H-M   'P 1'
#
loop_
_entity.id
_entity.type
_entity.pdbx_description
1 polymer ?
#
loop_
_entity_poly.entity_id
_entity_poly.type
_entity_poly.pdbx_seq_one_letter_code
_entity_poly.pdbx_strand_id
1 'polypeptide(L)'
;EADIARRVPDLIVSRAIDLQMQFHCIAWAIETVQFQFFLYTTIIKEAARRGIAFPGIPVTPDTDKTLRIQSLQPHMKNGLIRLGHNQNTMISQMKFWPEADHDDGPDALEMLWKLVTEHGATYEYVSAGGSGRYRKESDGWDDD
;
A
#
# COMPACT_ATOMS: atom_id res chain seq x y z
N GLU A 1 -14.13 7.11 5.31
CA GLU A 1 -13.26 7.56 6.42
C GLU A 1 -12.11 6.57 6.60
N ALA A 2 -10.93 7.04 7.00
CA ALA A 2 -9.76 6.19 7.26
C ALA A 2 -9.96 5.39 8.56
N ASP A 3 -9.46 4.15 8.63
CA ASP A 3 -9.71 3.24 9.76
C ASP A 3 -8.77 3.49 10.97
N ILE A 4 -8.73 4.74 11.45
CA ILE A 4 -7.85 5.20 12.52
C ILE A 4 -8.65 5.29 13.83
N ALA A 5 -8.35 4.42 14.79
CA ALA A 5 -8.95 4.47 16.12
C ALA A 5 -8.11 3.71 17.16
N ARG A 6 -8.27 4.10 18.43
CA ARG A 6 -7.69 3.37 19.56
C ARG A 6 -8.40 2.03 19.76
N ARG A 7 -7.65 0.94 19.78
CA ARG A 7 -8.16 -0.43 19.87
C ARG A 7 -7.32 -1.26 20.83
N VAL A 8 -7.95 -2.28 21.41
CA VAL A 8 -7.22 -3.35 22.12
C VAL A 8 -6.52 -4.25 21.09
N PRO A 9 -5.40 -4.91 21.45
CA PRO A 9 -4.62 -5.71 20.51
C PRO A 9 -5.44 -6.75 19.74
N ASP A 10 -6.32 -7.48 20.42
CA ASP A 10 -7.15 -8.53 19.79
C ASP A 10 -8.06 -7.97 18.69
N LEU A 11 -8.59 -6.75 18.90
CA LEU A 11 -9.43 -6.09 17.91
C LEU A 11 -8.61 -5.58 16.71
N ILE A 12 -7.35 -5.20 16.93
CA ILE A 12 -6.44 -4.85 15.83
C ILE A 12 -6.18 -6.09 14.97
N VAL A 13 -5.89 -7.23 15.61
CA VAL A 13 -5.64 -8.51 14.93
C VAL A 13 -6.85 -8.93 14.11
N SER A 14 -8.04 -8.99 14.71
CA SER A 14 -9.24 -9.39 13.98
C SER A 14 -9.54 -8.44 12.83
N ARG A 15 -9.40 -7.13 13.06
CA ARG A 15 -9.71 -6.13 12.04
C ARG A 15 -8.76 -6.19 10.84
N ALA A 16 -7.46 -6.40 11.07
CA ALA A 16 -6.49 -6.57 10.00
C ALA A 16 -6.86 -7.80 9.13
N ILE A 17 -7.23 -8.90 9.76
CA ILE A 17 -7.65 -10.12 9.04
C ILE A 17 -8.96 -9.88 8.26
N ASP A 18 -9.94 -9.20 8.86
CA ASP A 18 -11.21 -8.89 8.19
C ASP A 18 -10.98 -7.99 6.96
N LEU A 19 -10.07 -7.02 7.06
CA LEU A 19 -9.66 -6.19 5.93
C LEU A 19 -8.97 -7.01 4.84
N GLN A 20 -8.11 -7.97 5.21
CA GLN A 20 -7.49 -8.87 4.24
C GLN A 20 -8.53 -9.74 3.52
N MET A 21 -9.53 -10.23 4.24
CA MET A 21 -10.65 -10.97 3.62
C MET A 21 -11.47 -10.09 2.67
N GLN A 22 -11.70 -8.84 3.05
CA GLN A 22 -12.54 -7.92 2.28
C GLN A 22 -11.84 -7.42 1.02
N PHE A 23 -10.56 -7.06 1.12
CA PHE A 23 -9.85 -6.35 0.06
C PHE A 23 -8.81 -7.20 -0.67
N HIS A 24 -8.48 -8.39 -0.16
CA HIS A 24 -7.46 -9.27 -0.74
C HIS A 24 -6.17 -8.53 -1.07
N CYS A 25 -5.67 -7.75 -0.10
CA CYS A 25 -4.47 -6.94 -0.30
C CYS A 25 -3.30 -7.84 -0.73
N ILE A 26 -2.50 -7.32 -1.66
CA ILE A 26 -1.33 -8.03 -2.20
C ILE A 26 -0.25 -8.15 -1.13
N ALA A 27 -0.11 -7.12 -0.30
CA ALA A 27 0.85 -7.06 0.79
C ALA A 27 0.37 -6.13 1.90
N TRP A 28 0.84 -6.37 3.11
CA TRP A 28 0.65 -5.52 4.29
C TRP A 28 2.01 -5.15 4.86
N ALA A 29 2.31 -3.87 4.97
CA ALA A 29 3.43 -3.41 5.78
C ALA A 29 2.99 -3.38 7.25
N ILE A 30 3.74 -4.07 8.12
CA ILE A 30 3.49 -4.07 9.56
C ILE A 30 4.78 -3.65 10.25
N GLU A 31 4.74 -2.54 10.98
CA GLU A 31 5.86 -2.14 11.81
C GLU A 31 6.13 -3.22 12.87
N THR A 32 7.40 -3.55 13.08
CA THR A 32 7.82 -4.67 13.94
C THR A 32 8.84 -4.25 14.98
N VAL A 33 8.70 -3.04 15.53
CA VAL A 33 9.50 -2.62 16.68
C VAL A 33 8.88 -3.10 18.00
N GLN A 34 9.67 -3.81 18.81
CA GLN A 34 9.29 -4.25 20.16
C GLN A 34 7.93 -4.98 20.22
N PHE A 35 6.93 -4.38 20.86
CA PHE A 35 5.60 -4.96 21.04
C PHE A 35 4.89 -5.24 19.70
N GLN A 36 5.18 -4.47 18.65
CA GLN A 36 4.54 -4.67 17.36
C GLN A 36 5.02 -5.94 16.65
N PHE A 37 6.23 -6.44 16.95
CA PHE A 37 6.66 -7.77 16.48
C PHE A 37 5.76 -8.88 17.05
N PHE A 38 5.36 -8.76 18.32
CA PHE A 38 4.38 -9.67 18.91
C PHE A 38 3.03 -9.56 18.20
N LEU A 39 2.56 -8.33 17.90
CA LEU A 39 1.33 -8.12 17.15
C LEU A 39 1.39 -8.77 15.76
N TYR A 40 2.47 -8.54 14.99
CA TYR A 40 2.71 -9.17 13.69
C TYR A 40 2.60 -10.69 13.76
N THR A 41 3.36 -11.33 14.65
CA THR A 41 3.33 -12.79 14.77
C THR A 41 1.97 -13.32 15.21
N THR A 42 1.22 -12.55 15.99
CA THR A 42 -0.15 -12.89 16.42
C THR A 42 -1.12 -12.83 15.23
N ILE A 43 -1.04 -11.80 14.39
CA ILE A 43 -1.82 -11.68 13.15
C ILE A 43 -1.59 -12.90 12.26
N ILE A 44 -0.33 -13.26 12.00
CA ILE A 44 0.00 -14.41 11.14
C ILE A 44 -0.57 -15.71 11.70
N LYS A 45 -0.43 -15.95 13.01
CA LYS A 45 -0.97 -17.15 13.67
C LYS A 45 -2.49 -17.21 13.63
N GLU A 46 -3.16 -16.11 13.88
CA GLU A 46 -4.62 -16.05 13.92
C GLU A 46 -5.23 -16.11 12.52
N ALA A 47 -4.61 -15.48 11.53
CA ALA A 47 -5.03 -15.61 10.13
C ALA A 47 -4.92 -17.07 9.66
N ALA A 48 -3.80 -17.74 9.96
CA ALA A 48 -3.61 -19.16 9.65
C ALA A 48 -4.66 -20.06 10.34
N ARG A 49 -5.01 -19.78 11.60
CA ARG A 49 -6.10 -20.48 12.30
C ARG A 49 -7.45 -20.35 11.61
N ARG A 50 -7.70 -19.21 10.96
CA ARG A 50 -8.92 -18.94 10.18
C ARG A 50 -8.83 -19.40 8.72
N GLY A 51 -7.73 -20.04 8.31
CA GLY A 51 -7.53 -20.48 6.93
C GLY A 51 -7.29 -19.34 5.94
N ILE A 52 -6.84 -18.18 6.42
CA ILE A 52 -6.63 -16.97 5.62
C ILE A 52 -5.13 -16.75 5.45
N ALA A 53 -4.67 -16.66 4.19
CA ALA A 53 -3.32 -16.23 3.90
C ALA A 53 -3.19 -14.73 4.16
N PHE A 54 -2.26 -14.34 5.03
CA PHE A 54 -1.99 -12.95 5.36
C PHE A 54 -0.60 -12.55 4.85
N PRO A 55 -0.49 -11.75 3.76
CA PRO A 55 0.79 -11.38 3.16
C PRO A 55 1.45 -10.22 3.92
N GLY A 56 1.76 -10.44 5.20
CA GLY A 56 2.38 -9.46 6.09
C GLY A 56 3.90 -9.40 5.92
N ILE A 57 4.41 -8.22 5.58
CA ILE A 57 5.83 -7.90 5.47
C ILE A 57 6.24 -7.08 6.70
N PRO A 58 7.21 -7.57 7.49
CA PRO A 58 7.70 -6.84 8.66
C PRO A 58 8.54 -5.64 8.21
N VAL A 59 8.30 -4.49 8.83
CA VAL A 59 9.04 -3.25 8.59
C VAL A 59 9.68 -2.79 9.89
N THR A 60 10.95 -2.40 9.84
CA THR A 60 11.67 -1.77 10.95
C THR A 60 12.18 -0.42 10.46
N PRO A 61 11.55 0.71 10.84
CA PRO A 61 12.03 2.03 10.49
C PRO A 61 13.43 2.28 11.07
N ASP A 62 14.33 2.83 10.26
CA ASP A 62 15.73 3.09 10.60
C ASP A 62 16.07 4.59 10.62
N THR A 63 15.13 5.43 10.19
CA THR A 63 15.31 6.84 9.89
C THR A 63 14.30 7.70 10.65
N ASP A 64 14.65 8.97 10.84
CA ASP A 64 13.80 9.93 11.56
C ASP A 64 12.39 10.00 10.96
N LYS A 65 11.39 9.78 11.82
CA LYS A 65 9.98 9.70 11.44
C LYS A 65 9.48 10.97 10.74
N THR A 66 9.96 12.13 11.18
CA THR A 66 9.56 13.42 10.60
C THR A 66 10.00 13.52 9.15
N LEU A 67 11.26 13.18 8.87
CA LEU A 67 11.82 13.20 7.52
C LEU A 67 11.15 12.16 6.61
N ARG A 68 10.89 10.95 7.11
CA ARG A 68 10.15 9.91 6.37
C ARG A 68 8.79 10.43 5.91
N ILE A 69 7.97 10.95 6.82
CA ILE A 69 6.63 11.44 6.48
C ILE A 69 6.70 12.68 5.56
N GLN A 70 7.64 13.60 5.78
CA GLN A 70 7.84 14.75 4.90
C GLN A 70 8.22 14.35 3.46
N SER A 71 8.87 13.19 3.27
CA SER A 71 9.21 12.69 1.93
C SER A 71 7.98 12.41 1.05
N LEU A 72 6.78 12.29 1.64
CA LEU A 72 5.52 12.13 0.90
C LEU A 72 5.06 13.40 0.16
N GLN A 73 5.48 14.59 0.61
CA GLN A 73 5.03 15.87 0.05
C GLN A 73 5.15 15.98 -1.48
N PRO A 74 6.30 15.68 -2.12
CA PRO A 74 6.41 15.72 -3.58
C PRO A 74 5.45 14.73 -4.27
N HIS A 75 5.25 13.55 -3.71
CA HIS A 75 4.36 12.52 -4.28
C HIS A 75 2.89 12.92 -4.21
N MET A 76 2.48 13.58 -3.12
CA MET A 76 1.14 14.16 -3.00
C MET A 76 0.95 15.37 -3.92
N LYS A 77 1.93 16.30 -3.95
CA LYS A 77 1.87 17.51 -4.79
C LYS A 77 1.77 17.16 -6.28
N ASN A 78 2.43 16.08 -6.70
CA ASN A 78 2.41 15.59 -8.08
C ASN A 78 1.21 14.67 -8.38
N GLY A 79 0.33 14.42 -7.41
CA GLY A 79 -0.87 13.60 -7.59
C GLY A 79 -0.63 12.10 -7.70
N LEU A 80 0.57 11.62 -7.36
CA LEU A 80 0.89 10.17 -7.31
C LEU A 80 0.20 9.48 -6.13
N ILE A 81 0.00 10.22 -5.04
CA ILE A 81 -0.78 9.79 -3.88
C ILE A 81 -2.04 10.64 -3.79
N ARG A 82 -3.20 10.00 -3.72
CA ARG A 82 -4.51 10.66 -3.63
C ARG A 82 -5.30 10.10 -2.45
N LEU A 83 -5.84 10.99 -1.63
CA LEU A 83 -6.70 10.65 -0.51
C LEU A 83 -8.17 10.80 -0.92
N GLY A 84 -9.03 9.96 -0.33
CA GLY A 84 -10.48 10.11 -0.49
C GLY A 84 -10.96 11.36 0.24
N HIS A 85 -11.84 12.15 -0.36
CA HIS A 85 -12.39 13.36 0.29
C HIS A 85 -13.13 13.07 1.60
N ASN A 86 -13.55 11.82 1.80
CA ASN A 86 -14.21 11.33 2.99
C ASN A 86 -13.24 10.77 4.04
N GLN A 87 -11.95 11.11 3.99
CA GLN A 87 -10.93 10.71 4.97
C GLN A 87 -10.48 11.93 5.78
N ASN A 88 -11.42 12.56 6.48
CA ASN A 88 -11.20 13.84 7.16
C ASN A 88 -10.07 13.77 8.19
N THR A 89 -10.01 12.69 8.98
CA THR A 89 -8.97 12.52 10.01
C THR A 89 -7.59 12.42 9.36
N MET A 90 -7.46 11.60 8.31
CA MET A 90 -6.21 11.44 7.57
C MET A 90 -5.78 12.76 6.92
N ILE A 91 -6.71 13.48 6.28
CA ILE A 91 -6.44 14.78 5.64
C ILE A 91 -5.96 15.79 6.68
N SER A 92 -6.60 15.83 7.85
CA SER A 92 -6.21 16.73 8.94
C SER A 92 -4.79 16.42 9.43
N GLN A 93 -4.49 15.15 9.73
CA GLN A 93 -3.15 14.74 10.17
C GLN A 93 -2.07 15.10 9.14
N MET A 94 -2.31 14.86 7.85
CA MET A 94 -1.36 15.21 6.79
C MET A 94 -1.17 16.73 6.63
N LYS A 95 -2.25 17.50 6.77
CA LYS A 95 -2.22 18.96 6.56
C LYS A 95 -1.44 19.69 7.66
N PHE A 96 -1.51 19.18 8.88
CA PHE A 96 -0.91 19.83 10.05
C PHE A 96 0.36 19.11 10.53
N TRP A 97 0.89 18.15 9.78
CA TRP A 97 2.17 17.51 10.10
C TRP A 97 3.34 18.51 9.96
N PRO A 98 4.29 18.58 10.93
CA PRO A 98 4.47 17.72 12.11
C PRO A 98 3.76 18.18 13.40
N GLU A 99 3.02 19.29 13.37
CA GLU A 99 2.37 19.87 14.56
C GLU A 99 1.05 19.19 14.96
N ALA A 100 0.58 18.20 14.20
CA ALA A 100 -0.65 17.47 14.48
C ALA A 100 -0.53 16.59 15.75
N ASP A 101 -1.65 16.44 16.48
CA ASP A 101 -1.71 15.62 17.71
C ASP A 101 -1.45 14.13 17.47
N HIS A 102 -1.60 13.65 16.23
CA HIS A 102 -1.52 12.24 15.86
C HIS A 102 -0.80 12.05 14.52
N ASP A 103 -0.06 10.96 14.42
CA ASP A 103 0.84 10.66 13.31
C ASP A 103 0.61 9.28 12.66
N ASP A 104 -0.32 8.50 13.19
CA ASP A 104 -0.59 7.13 12.76
C ASP A 104 -0.95 7.04 11.26
N GLY A 105 -1.77 7.98 10.77
CA GLY A 105 -2.18 8.04 9.37
C GLY A 105 -1.02 8.36 8.43
N PRO A 106 -0.31 9.49 8.63
CA PRO A 106 0.88 9.83 7.87
C PRO A 106 1.97 8.75 7.88
N ASP A 107 2.24 8.14 9.03
CA ASP A 107 3.25 7.07 9.17
C ASP A 107 2.85 5.79 8.43
N ALA A 108 1.58 5.39 8.55
CA ALA A 108 1.05 4.24 7.80
C ALA A 108 1.08 4.48 6.28
N LEU A 109 0.79 5.70 5.82
CA LEU A 109 0.87 6.06 4.40
C LEU A 109 2.31 6.02 3.89
N GLU A 110 3.27 6.46 4.70
CA GLU A 110 4.69 6.39 4.36
C GLU A 110 5.16 4.94 4.17
N MET A 111 4.83 4.07 5.12
CA MET A 111 5.14 2.64 5.00
C MET A 111 4.46 2.00 3.79
N LEU A 112 3.21 2.38 3.50
CA LEU A 112 2.50 1.90 2.31
C LEU A 112 3.19 2.37 1.03
N TRP A 113 3.60 3.63 0.96
CA TRP A 113 4.31 4.16 -0.21
C TRP A 113 5.61 3.42 -0.46
N LYS A 114 6.44 3.24 0.59
CA LYS A 114 7.67 2.44 0.50
C LYS A 114 7.40 1.03 0.02
N LEU A 115 6.43 0.34 0.62
CA LEU A 115 6.03 -1.01 0.24
C LEU A 115 5.67 -1.09 -1.26
N VAL A 116 4.89 -0.14 -1.77
CA VAL A 116 4.49 -0.11 -3.18
C VAL A 116 5.67 0.21 -4.09
N THR A 117 6.58 1.10 -3.70
CA THR A 117 7.75 1.44 -4.53
C THR A 117 8.84 0.38 -4.53
N GLU A 118 8.98 -0.38 -3.44
CA GLU A 118 10.03 -1.41 -3.28
C GLU A 118 9.56 -2.77 -3.81
N HIS A 119 8.26 -3.09 -3.66
CA HIS A 119 7.71 -4.41 -4.01
C HIS A 119 6.64 -4.37 -5.10
N GLY A 120 6.23 -3.19 -5.57
CA GLY A 120 5.30 -3.06 -6.68
C GLY A 120 5.94 -3.56 -7.97
N ALA A 121 5.33 -4.58 -8.59
CA ALA A 121 5.67 -4.95 -9.95
C ALA A 121 5.35 -3.79 -10.91
N THR A 122 6.22 -3.57 -11.90
CA THR A 122 5.98 -2.59 -12.96
C THR A 122 4.70 -2.98 -13.69
N TYR A 123 3.67 -2.14 -13.64
CA TYR A 123 2.44 -2.39 -14.38
C TYR A 123 2.69 -2.05 -15.85
N GLU A 124 2.97 -3.05 -16.67
CA GLU A 124 3.06 -2.87 -18.12
C GLU A 124 1.64 -2.85 -18.71
N TYR A 125 1.15 -1.65 -19.04
CA TYR A 125 -0.15 -1.50 -19.69
C TYR A 125 -0.04 -1.99 -21.14
N VAL A 126 -0.51 -3.21 -21.40
CA VAL A 126 -0.70 -3.69 -22.78
C VAL A 126 -2.08 -3.25 -23.26
N SER A 127 -2.11 -2.27 -24.16
CA SER A 127 -3.32 -1.87 -24.88
C SER A 127 -3.85 -3.06 -25.69
N ALA A 128 -5.10 -3.46 -25.43
CA ALA A 128 -5.79 -4.51 -26.20
C ALA A 128 -6.04 -4.13 -27.68
N GLY A 129 -5.77 -2.88 -28.10
CA GLY A 129 -6.06 -2.38 -29.44
C GLY A 129 -4.89 -2.41 -30.43
N GLY A 130 -3.73 -2.94 -30.05
CA GLY A 130 -2.49 -2.82 -30.82
C GLY A 130 -2.14 -3.96 -31.77
N SER A 131 -3.04 -4.92 -32.05
CA SER A 131 -2.77 -5.94 -33.07
C SER A 131 -2.97 -5.33 -34.46
N GLY A 132 -2.02 -4.50 -34.88
CA GLY A 132 -1.87 -4.06 -36.25
C GLY A 132 -1.88 -5.30 -37.15
N ARG A 133 -2.94 -5.43 -37.95
CA ARG A 133 -3.01 -6.35 -39.07
C ARG A 133 -1.79 -6.08 -39.95
N TYR A 134 -0.76 -6.91 -39.82
CA TYR A 134 0.26 -7.05 -40.86
C TYR A 134 -0.46 -7.60 -42.09
N ARG A 135 -0.95 -6.69 -42.93
CA ARG A 135 -1.38 -6.98 -44.29
C ARG A 135 -0.12 -7.39 -45.02
N LYS A 136 0.04 -8.70 -45.22
CA LYS A 136 1.09 -9.29 -46.05
C LYS A 136 0.77 -8.88 -47.50
N GLU A 137 1.34 -7.77 -47.95
CA GLU A 137 1.43 -7.48 -49.38
C GLU A 137 2.31 -8.57 -49.99
N SER A 138 1.71 -9.38 -50.85
CA SER A 138 2.42 -10.31 -51.70
C SER A 138 3.04 -9.52 -52.84
N ASP A 139 4.32 -9.18 -52.71
CA ASP A 139 5.13 -8.75 -53.85
C ASP A 139 5.32 -9.95 -54.77
N GLY A 140 4.41 -10.06 -55.74
CA GLY A 140 4.61 -10.88 -56.93
C GLY A 140 5.66 -10.19 -57.80
N TRP A 141 6.87 -10.72 -57.77
CA TRP A 141 7.88 -10.43 -58.78
C TRP A 141 7.53 -11.27 -60.00
N ASP A 142 6.91 -10.62 -60.99
CA ASP A 142 7.02 -11.03 -62.38
C ASP A 142 8.48 -10.79 -62.80
N ASP A 143 9.19 -11.84 -63.21
CA ASP A 143 10.34 -11.75 -64.13
C ASP A 143 10.54 -13.12 -64.82
N ASP A 144 10.32 -13.08 -66.14
CA ASP A 144 10.70 -13.97 -67.26
C ASP A 144 10.24 -15.45 -67.34
#